data_AF-A0A1B8H9Z0-F1
#
_entry.id   AF-A0A1B8H9Z0-F1
#
_cell.length_a   1.000
_cell.length_b   1.000
_cell.length_c   1.000
_cell.angle_alpha   90.00
_cell.angle_beta   90.00
_cell.angle_gamma   90.00
#
_symmetry.space_group_name_H-M   'P 1'
#
loop_
_entity.id
_entity.type
_entity.pdbx_description
1 polymer ?
#
loop_
_entity_poly.entity_id
_entity_poly.type
_entity_poly.pdbx_seq_one_letter_code
_entity_poly.pdbx_strand_id
1 'polypeptide(L)'
;MTIIILLKKFHYSVSKTYQKMVLIMKYLFITLCILLSSLTNVQAAPDDSGGLSLHVTRVIYHEDDQKGVTLNIINNSDNDYLLQSTVRDIDPQTGGVSQSERKKMPFIITPPLDKFTAHSEKTLHIRRVNSIPLSDKDESAFFISLKAIPVTEQPDATGNSVVLATVINLKLFYRPKELTRDFIYASSSLPALCKKDNMLIAKNNTPYWLVFSSLKTDKENIGEEQLRHMIPPHESYPYEIKRDLNHQQAEWTLIDESGWITPSEKQTISDCN
;
A
#
# COMPACT_ATOMS: atom_id res chain seq x y z
N MET A 1 12.31 -17.54 88.19
CA MET A 1 12.81 -16.71 87.06
C MET A 1 13.22 -17.54 85.83
N THR A 2 13.78 -18.74 86.00
CA THR A 2 14.30 -19.59 84.90
C THR A 2 13.26 -20.17 83.93
N ILE A 3 12.08 -20.56 84.43
CA ILE A 3 11.02 -21.17 83.59
C ILE A 3 10.41 -20.18 82.59
N ILE A 4 10.24 -18.91 82.97
CA ILE A 4 9.69 -17.87 82.10
C ILE A 4 10.65 -17.54 80.93
N ILE A 5 11.96 -17.60 81.18
CA ILE A 5 12.99 -17.38 80.15
C ILE A 5 13.01 -18.55 79.15
N LEU A 6 12.86 -19.79 79.64
CA LEU A 6 12.76 -20.99 78.80
C LEU A 6 11.49 -20.98 77.93
N LEU A 7 10.34 -20.61 78.50
CA LEU A 7 9.08 -20.49 77.75
C LEU A 7 9.15 -19.39 76.69
N LYS A 8 9.74 -18.21 77.00
CA LYS A 8 9.94 -17.14 76.01
C LYS A 8 10.90 -17.56 74.89
N LYS A 9 12.00 -18.26 75.20
CA LYS A 9 12.93 -18.81 74.19
C LYS A 9 12.26 -19.86 73.32
N PHE A 10 11.41 -20.72 73.90
CA PHE A 10 10.65 -21.73 73.17
C PHE A 10 9.63 -21.09 72.22
N HIS A 11 8.83 -20.13 72.71
CA HIS A 11 7.85 -19.41 71.89
C HIS A 11 8.51 -18.59 70.76
N TYR A 12 9.65 -17.96 71.05
CA TYR A 12 10.44 -17.23 70.06
C TYR A 12 11.04 -18.16 68.99
N SER A 13 11.51 -19.36 69.36
CA SER A 13 12.05 -20.36 68.44
C SER A 13 10.97 -20.93 67.51
N VAL A 14 9.78 -21.22 68.04
CA VAL A 14 8.63 -21.71 67.25
C VAL A 14 8.16 -20.66 66.25
N SER A 15 8.04 -19.38 66.68
CA SER A 15 7.66 -18.27 65.80
C SER A 15 8.64 -18.05 64.64
N LYS A 16 9.96 -18.13 64.89
CA LYS A 16 11.00 -17.98 63.86
C LYS A 16 10.98 -19.14 62.85
N THR A 17 10.62 -20.35 63.30
CA THR A 17 10.49 -21.54 62.44
C THR A 17 9.25 -21.43 61.55
N TYR A 18 8.13 -20.97 62.11
CA TYR A 18 6.90 -20.69 61.36
C TYR A 18 7.10 -19.60 60.30
N GLN A 19 7.77 -18.49 60.63
CA GLN A 19 8.08 -17.43 59.66
C GLN A 19 8.96 -17.92 58.51
N LYS A 20 9.96 -18.77 58.78
CA LYS A 20 10.77 -19.40 57.73
C LYS A 20 9.95 -20.30 56.82
N MET A 21 9.02 -21.08 57.39
CA MET A 21 8.15 -21.97 56.62
C MET A 21 7.20 -21.19 55.68
N VAL A 22 6.59 -20.10 56.17
CA VAL A 22 5.75 -19.21 55.35
C VAL A 22 6.55 -18.54 54.24
N LEU A 23 7.81 -18.16 54.52
CA LEU A 23 8.69 -17.56 53.54
C LEU A 23 9.08 -18.55 52.43
N ILE A 24 9.42 -19.79 52.80
CA ILE A 24 9.71 -20.88 51.83
C ILE A 24 8.47 -21.17 50.98
N MET A 25 7.28 -21.24 51.58
CA MET A 25 6.04 -21.49 50.85
C MET A 25 5.70 -20.36 49.87
N LYS A 26 6.00 -19.09 50.21
CA LYS A 26 5.90 -17.94 49.28
C LYS A 26 6.86 -18.07 48.11
N TYR A 27 8.12 -18.41 48.35
CA TYR A 27 9.09 -18.59 47.27
C TYR A 27 8.72 -19.76 46.35
N LEU A 28 8.24 -20.86 46.91
CA LEU A 28 7.78 -22.02 46.14
C LEU A 28 6.55 -21.67 45.26
N PHE A 29 5.65 -20.83 45.77
CA PHE A 29 4.49 -20.36 45.01
C PHE A 29 4.91 -19.39 43.89
N ILE A 30 5.86 -18.49 44.16
CA ILE A 30 6.41 -17.57 43.16
C ILE A 30 7.14 -18.32 42.05
N THR A 31 7.99 -19.31 42.38
CA THR A 31 8.69 -20.11 41.37
C THR A 31 7.74 -20.97 40.55
N LEU A 32 6.66 -21.49 41.14
CA LEU A 32 5.61 -22.21 40.41
C LEU A 32 4.89 -21.28 39.41
N CYS A 33 4.56 -20.05 39.79
CA CYS A 33 3.96 -19.07 38.86
C CYS A 33 4.91 -18.68 37.70
N ILE A 34 6.21 -18.61 37.95
CA ILE A 34 7.22 -18.34 36.91
C ILE A 34 7.34 -19.54 35.95
N LEU A 35 7.21 -20.77 36.46
CA LEU A 35 7.23 -21.99 35.63
C LEU A 35 5.95 -22.19 34.79
N LEU A 36 4.79 -21.72 35.28
CA LEU A 36 3.54 -21.81 34.50
C LEU A 36 3.43 -20.75 33.39
N SER A 37 4.15 -19.63 33.50
CA SER A 37 4.12 -18.55 32.50
C SER A 37 4.99 -18.81 31.26
N SER A 38 5.85 -19.82 31.27
CA SER A 38 6.70 -20.21 30.13
C SER A 38 6.06 -21.24 29.18
N LEU A 39 4.82 -21.67 29.44
CA LEU A 39 4.12 -22.71 28.65
C LEU A 39 3.08 -22.17 27.66
N THR A 40 2.82 -20.86 27.61
CA THR A 40 1.88 -20.28 26.65
C THR A 40 2.60 -19.69 25.43
N ASN A 41 3.09 -20.56 24.55
CA ASN A 41 3.30 -20.17 23.15
C ASN A 41 1.94 -20.15 22.45
N VAL A 42 1.18 -19.06 22.63
CA VAL A 42 0.09 -18.73 21.73
C VAL A 42 0.76 -18.29 20.43
N GLN A 43 1.03 -19.26 19.55
CA GLN A 43 1.34 -18.96 18.16
C GLN A 43 0.07 -18.34 17.60
N ALA A 44 0.05 -17.01 17.48
CA ALA A 44 -0.95 -16.35 16.65
C ALA A 44 -0.82 -16.97 15.26
N ALA A 45 -1.86 -17.69 14.81
CA ALA A 45 -1.93 -18.08 13.42
C ALA A 45 -1.83 -16.80 12.58
N PRO A 46 -1.08 -16.82 11.46
CA PRO A 46 -1.13 -15.70 10.54
C PRO A 46 -2.59 -15.46 10.18
N ASP A 47 -3.03 -14.22 10.34
CA ASP A 47 -4.32 -13.74 9.89
C ASP A 47 -4.26 -13.79 8.36
N ASP A 48 -4.63 -14.93 7.76
CA ASP A 48 -4.84 -15.02 6.33
C ASP A 48 -6.13 -14.26 6.05
N SER A 49 -5.99 -12.94 5.95
CA SER A 49 -7.06 -12.07 5.52
C SER A 49 -7.45 -12.52 4.12
N GLY A 50 -8.47 -13.38 4.03
CA GLY A 50 -8.96 -13.90 2.76
C GLY A 50 -9.27 -12.75 1.81
N GLY A 51 -9.09 -12.98 0.51
CA GLY A 51 -9.32 -11.94 -0.50
C GLY A 51 -8.41 -12.09 -1.71
N LEU A 52 -8.25 -11.01 -2.46
CA LEU A 52 -7.38 -10.97 -3.63
C LEU A 52 -6.11 -10.20 -3.30
N SER A 53 -4.95 -10.77 -3.61
CA SER A 53 -3.65 -10.16 -3.35
C SER A 53 -2.80 -10.08 -4.62
N LEU A 54 -1.91 -9.08 -4.61
CA LEU A 54 -0.97 -8.80 -5.68
C LEU A 54 0.38 -8.45 -5.07
N HIS A 55 1.47 -8.84 -5.73
CA HIS A 55 2.83 -8.53 -5.28
C HIS A 55 3.30 -7.13 -5.66
N VAL A 56 2.56 -6.44 -6.53
CA VAL A 56 2.92 -5.12 -7.07
C VAL A 56 1.71 -4.18 -7.06
N THR A 57 1.97 -2.88 -6.93
CA THR A 57 0.95 -1.81 -6.98
C THR A 57 0.89 -1.10 -8.34
N ARG A 58 1.86 -1.39 -9.22
CA ARG A 58 1.99 -0.84 -10.56
C ARG A 58 2.76 -1.79 -11.47
N VAL A 59 2.64 -1.56 -12.77
CA VAL A 59 3.38 -2.27 -13.81
C VAL A 59 4.08 -1.25 -14.69
N ILE A 60 5.38 -1.42 -14.88
CA ILE A 60 6.17 -0.71 -15.89
C ILE A 60 6.32 -1.64 -17.09
N TYR A 61 5.84 -1.21 -18.25
CA TYR A 61 6.03 -1.88 -19.53
C TYR A 61 7.12 -1.15 -20.29
N HIS A 62 8.31 -1.72 -20.38
CA HIS A 62 9.37 -1.13 -21.18
C HIS A 62 9.15 -1.44 -22.67
N GLU A 63 9.47 -0.49 -23.54
CA GLU A 63 9.29 -0.67 -24.99
C GLU A 63 10.07 -1.88 -25.56
N ASP A 64 11.22 -2.20 -24.96
CA ASP A 64 12.05 -3.35 -25.33
C ASP A 64 11.45 -4.70 -24.88
N ASP A 65 10.43 -4.70 -24.01
CA ASP A 65 9.67 -5.89 -23.63
C ASP A 65 8.68 -6.30 -24.74
N GLN A 66 9.18 -6.64 -25.92
CA GLN A 66 8.37 -7.05 -27.07
C GLN A 66 7.56 -8.33 -26.80
N LYS A 67 8.10 -9.19 -25.93
CA LYS A 67 7.40 -10.35 -25.39
C LYS A 67 6.52 -9.99 -24.19
N GLY A 68 6.12 -8.72 -24.06
CA GLY A 68 5.31 -8.12 -23.00
C GLY A 68 5.67 -8.50 -21.57
N VAL A 69 4.81 -8.12 -20.64
CA VAL A 69 5.02 -8.31 -19.19
C VAL A 69 3.92 -9.18 -18.59
N THR A 70 4.15 -9.64 -17.36
CA THR A 70 3.23 -10.50 -16.61
C THR A 70 2.84 -9.85 -15.29
N LEU A 71 1.60 -10.09 -14.86
CA LEU A 71 1.09 -9.70 -13.56
C LEU A 71 0.51 -10.93 -12.86
N ASN A 72 1.06 -11.28 -11.70
CA ASN A 72 0.55 -12.38 -10.88
C ASN A 72 -0.44 -11.87 -9.84
N ILE A 73 -1.54 -12.60 -9.71
CA ILE A 73 -2.62 -12.32 -8.76
C ILE A 73 -2.97 -13.60 -8.04
N ILE A 74 -3.29 -13.49 -6.75
CA ILE A 74 -3.62 -14.64 -5.91
C ILE A 74 -5.01 -14.42 -5.30
N ASN A 75 -5.83 -15.47 -5.32
CA ASN A 75 -7.08 -15.53 -4.60
C ASN A 75 -6.86 -16.35 -3.33
N ASN A 76 -6.75 -15.68 -2.19
CA ASN A 76 -6.62 -16.27 -0.86
C ASN A 76 -8.00 -16.48 -0.19
N SER A 77 -9.11 -16.23 -0.91
CA SER A 77 -10.45 -16.43 -0.35
C SER A 77 -11.00 -17.82 -0.67
N ASP A 78 -12.03 -18.20 0.10
CA ASP A 78 -12.79 -19.43 -0.12
C ASP A 78 -13.77 -19.36 -1.31
N ASN A 79 -13.89 -18.20 -1.97
CA ASN A 79 -14.83 -17.99 -3.07
C ASN A 79 -14.14 -18.08 -4.43
N ASP A 80 -14.85 -18.65 -5.40
CA ASP A 80 -14.53 -18.50 -6.82
C ASP A 80 -15.00 -17.12 -7.32
N TYR A 81 -14.23 -16.53 -8.24
CA TYR A 81 -14.62 -15.30 -8.94
C TYR A 81 -14.64 -15.49 -10.44
N LEU A 82 -15.46 -14.70 -11.13
CA LEU A 82 -15.24 -14.36 -12.52
C LEU A 82 -14.35 -13.12 -12.57
N LEU A 83 -13.13 -13.26 -13.07
CA LEU A 83 -12.16 -12.19 -13.18
C LEU A 83 -12.19 -11.58 -14.58
N GLN A 84 -12.50 -10.29 -14.66
CA GLN A 84 -12.34 -9.48 -15.86
C GLN A 84 -11.09 -8.61 -15.76
N SER A 85 -10.24 -8.65 -16.78
CA SER A 85 -8.97 -7.91 -16.83
C SER A 85 -8.95 -6.97 -18.03
N THR A 86 -8.85 -5.67 -17.77
CA THR A 86 -8.89 -4.64 -18.83
C THR A 86 -7.84 -3.55 -18.61
N VAL A 87 -7.48 -2.86 -19.68
CA VAL A 87 -6.74 -1.60 -19.60
C VAL A 87 -7.72 -0.45 -19.76
N ARG A 88 -7.52 0.62 -19.00
CA ARG A 88 -8.39 1.79 -18.94
C ARG A 88 -7.56 3.06 -19.01
N ASP A 89 -8.16 4.10 -19.58
CA ASP A 89 -7.53 5.42 -19.63
C ASP A 89 -7.61 6.12 -18.27
N ILE A 90 -6.82 7.18 -18.10
CA ILE A 90 -6.89 8.06 -16.94
C ILE A 90 -8.02 9.07 -17.15
N ASP A 91 -8.80 9.32 -16.10
CA ASP A 91 -9.72 10.45 -16.07
C ASP A 91 -8.94 11.72 -15.67
N PRO A 92 -8.80 12.71 -16.57
CA PRO A 92 -8.04 13.92 -16.27
C PRO A 92 -8.68 14.77 -15.15
N GLN A 93 -9.98 14.61 -14.88
CA GLN A 93 -10.66 15.38 -13.83
C GLN A 93 -10.46 14.79 -12.44
N THR A 94 -10.28 13.47 -12.34
CA THR A 94 -10.21 12.78 -11.04
C THR A 94 -8.85 12.15 -10.75
N GLY A 95 -7.96 12.07 -11.76
CA GLY A 95 -6.69 11.36 -11.69
C GLY A 95 -6.83 9.84 -11.61
N GLY A 96 -8.07 9.33 -11.59
CA GLY A 96 -8.40 7.92 -11.45
C GLY A 96 -8.72 7.23 -12.77
N VAL A 97 -9.44 6.12 -12.69
CA VAL A 97 -9.82 5.32 -13.85
C VAL A 97 -10.96 5.99 -14.62
N SER A 98 -10.77 6.20 -15.92
CA SER A 98 -11.81 6.70 -16.81
C SER A 98 -12.96 5.71 -16.94
N GLN A 99 -14.19 6.20 -16.75
CA GLN A 99 -15.42 5.42 -16.92
C GLN A 99 -15.81 5.24 -18.40
N SER A 100 -15.17 5.98 -19.31
CA SER A 100 -15.41 5.84 -20.75
C SER A 100 -14.66 4.64 -21.33
N GLU A 101 -15.37 3.74 -21.99
CA GLU A 101 -14.81 2.58 -22.69
C GLU A 101 -14.70 2.79 -24.22
N ARG A 102 -14.93 4.03 -24.70
CA ARG A 102 -15.01 4.32 -26.14
C ARG A 102 -13.65 4.36 -26.85
N LYS A 103 -12.56 4.54 -26.10
CA LYS A 103 -11.21 4.67 -26.66
C LYS A 103 -10.52 3.31 -26.71
N LYS A 104 -9.98 2.96 -27.87
CA LYS A 104 -9.14 1.75 -28.01
C LYS A 104 -7.86 1.93 -27.20
N MET A 105 -7.52 0.93 -26.40
CA MET A 105 -6.33 0.98 -25.54
C MET A 105 -5.11 0.41 -26.26
N PRO A 106 -3.91 0.97 -26.02
CA PRO A 106 -2.66 0.52 -26.63
C PRO A 106 -2.15 -0.82 -26.06
N PHE A 107 -2.87 -1.41 -25.11
CA PHE A 107 -2.54 -2.66 -24.43
C PHE A 107 -3.74 -3.59 -24.34
N ILE A 108 -3.47 -4.89 -24.33
CA ILE A 108 -4.43 -5.95 -24.04
C ILE A 108 -3.93 -6.82 -22.89
N ILE A 109 -4.86 -7.42 -22.14
CA ILE A 109 -4.57 -8.35 -21.06
C ILE A 109 -5.18 -9.70 -21.40
N THR A 110 -4.39 -10.77 -21.24
CA THR A 110 -4.81 -12.14 -21.51
C THR A 110 -4.62 -13.01 -20.26
N PRO A 111 -5.64 -13.80 -19.84
CA PRO A 111 -7.00 -13.80 -20.38
C PRO A 111 -7.79 -12.53 -19.99
N PRO A 112 -8.66 -12.00 -20.88
CA PRO A 112 -9.47 -10.81 -20.56
C PRO A 112 -10.65 -11.13 -19.63
N LEU A 113 -11.09 -12.39 -19.61
CA LEU A 113 -12.16 -12.89 -18.75
C LEU A 113 -11.86 -14.37 -18.44
N ASP A 114 -11.80 -14.73 -17.16
CA ASP A 114 -11.50 -16.10 -16.76
C ASP A 114 -12.06 -16.43 -15.36
N LYS A 115 -12.34 -17.71 -15.10
CA LYS A 115 -12.72 -18.19 -13.77
C LYS A 115 -11.50 -18.20 -12.86
N PHE A 116 -11.57 -17.49 -11.74
CA PHE A 116 -10.54 -17.40 -10.71
C PHE A 116 -10.93 -18.20 -9.47
N THR A 117 -10.42 -19.42 -9.40
CA THR A 117 -10.75 -20.39 -8.35
C THR A 117 -10.26 -19.92 -6.98
N ALA A 118 -10.99 -20.29 -5.93
CA ALA A 118 -10.54 -20.18 -4.54
C ALA A 118 -9.13 -20.76 -4.35
N HIS A 119 -8.32 -20.12 -3.49
CA HIS A 119 -6.97 -20.58 -3.12
C HIS A 119 -6.05 -20.87 -4.31
N SER A 120 -6.14 -20.06 -5.37
CA SER A 120 -5.35 -20.24 -6.59
C SER A 120 -4.59 -18.98 -7.00
N GLU A 121 -3.55 -19.15 -7.80
CA GLU A 121 -2.80 -18.07 -8.44
C GLU A 121 -3.11 -18.03 -9.95
N LYS A 122 -3.12 -16.82 -10.51
CA LYS A 122 -3.18 -16.60 -11.96
C LYS A 122 -2.11 -15.64 -12.42
N THR A 123 -1.60 -15.90 -13.61
CA THR A 123 -0.72 -14.98 -14.35
C THR A 123 -1.50 -14.34 -15.49
N LEU A 124 -1.54 -13.02 -15.49
CA LEU A 124 -2.07 -12.21 -16.58
C LEU A 124 -0.93 -11.74 -17.48
N HIS A 125 -1.11 -11.86 -18.79
CA HIS A 125 -0.14 -11.38 -19.78
C HIS A 125 -0.59 -10.04 -20.35
N ILE A 126 0.24 -9.01 -20.20
CA ILE A 126 -0.01 -7.68 -20.74
C ILE A 126 0.82 -7.53 -22.02
N ARG A 127 0.17 -7.15 -23.12
CA ARG A 127 0.78 -7.03 -24.45
C ARG A 127 0.49 -5.68 -25.08
N ARG A 128 1.49 -5.12 -25.76
CA ARG A 128 1.36 -3.90 -26.56
C ARG A 128 0.64 -4.16 -27.89
N VAL A 129 -0.27 -3.27 -28.25
CA VAL A 129 -0.97 -3.23 -29.55
C VAL A 129 -0.30 -2.19 -30.45
N ASN A 130 0.72 -2.61 -31.21
CA ASN A 130 1.59 -1.71 -31.99
C ASN A 130 0.85 -0.81 -33.01
N SER A 131 -0.38 -1.14 -33.40
CA SER A 131 -1.19 -0.30 -34.31
C SER A 131 -1.71 1.00 -33.69
N ILE A 132 -1.64 1.14 -32.36
CA ILE A 132 -2.02 2.37 -31.64
C ILE A 132 -0.72 3.03 -31.21
N PRO A 133 -0.36 4.22 -31.70
CA PRO A 133 0.93 4.85 -31.38
C PRO A 133 1.00 5.31 -29.90
N LEU A 134 2.22 5.35 -29.37
CA LEU A 134 2.58 5.99 -28.09
C LEU A 134 3.81 6.88 -28.31
N SER A 135 4.08 7.80 -27.39
CA SER A 135 5.28 8.65 -27.45
C SER A 135 6.55 7.79 -27.42
N ASP A 136 7.56 8.19 -28.18
CA ASP A 136 8.91 7.62 -28.18
C ASP A 136 9.86 8.33 -27.21
N LYS A 137 9.40 9.42 -26.59
CA LYS A 137 10.20 10.30 -25.72
C LYS A 137 9.70 10.34 -24.30
N ASP A 138 8.39 10.26 -24.12
CA ASP A 138 7.73 10.46 -22.84
C ASP A 138 6.99 9.19 -22.41
N GLU A 139 6.98 8.96 -21.10
CA GLU A 139 6.20 7.88 -20.51
C GLU A 139 4.70 8.12 -20.72
N SER A 140 3.96 7.06 -21.04
CA SER A 140 2.50 7.10 -21.18
C SER A 140 1.86 6.31 -20.03
N ALA A 141 0.80 6.84 -19.42
CA ALA A 141 0.17 6.22 -18.26
C ALA A 141 -1.27 5.76 -18.53
N PHE A 142 -1.63 4.63 -17.92
CA PHE A 142 -2.92 3.96 -18.01
C PHE A 142 -3.23 3.28 -16.67
N PHE A 143 -4.40 2.64 -16.58
CA PHE A 143 -4.72 1.72 -15.49
C PHE A 143 -4.98 0.31 -16.01
N ILE A 144 -4.48 -0.68 -15.28
CA ILE A 144 -5.01 -2.05 -15.32
C ILE A 144 -6.17 -2.10 -14.33
N SER A 145 -7.35 -2.53 -14.79
CA SER A 145 -8.53 -2.70 -13.96
C SER A 145 -8.92 -4.17 -13.92
N LEU A 146 -8.86 -4.75 -12.72
CA LEU A 146 -9.20 -6.14 -12.42
C LEU A 146 -10.51 -6.16 -11.65
N LYS A 147 -11.58 -6.64 -12.27
CA LYS A 147 -12.90 -6.76 -11.66
C LYS A 147 -13.17 -8.23 -11.34
N ALA A 148 -13.26 -8.55 -10.06
CA ALA A 148 -13.58 -9.87 -9.55
C ALA A 148 -15.04 -9.91 -9.08
N ILE A 149 -15.84 -10.71 -9.77
CA ILE A 149 -17.27 -10.88 -9.50
C ILE A 149 -17.43 -12.23 -8.80
N PRO A 150 -17.88 -12.28 -7.53
CA PRO A 150 -18.05 -13.55 -6.82
C PRO A 150 -19.03 -14.46 -7.56
N VAL A 151 -18.70 -15.75 -7.66
CA VAL A 151 -19.60 -16.78 -8.16
C VAL A 151 -20.44 -17.27 -6.98
N THR A 152 -21.74 -16.95 -6.97
CA THR A 152 -22.67 -17.46 -5.95
C THR A 152 -23.47 -18.63 -6.51
N GLU A 153 -23.53 -19.75 -5.77
CA GLU A 153 -24.22 -20.95 -6.25
C GLU A 153 -25.75 -20.88 -6.15
N GLN A 154 -26.31 -19.91 -5.42
CA GLN A 154 -27.75 -19.63 -5.37
C GLN A 154 -27.97 -18.22 -4.78
N PRO A 155 -28.69 -17.31 -5.45
CA PRO A 155 -29.33 -16.22 -4.74
C PRO A 155 -30.48 -16.87 -3.97
N ASP A 156 -30.46 -16.82 -2.63
CA ASP A 156 -31.63 -17.19 -1.83
C ASP A 156 -32.86 -16.47 -2.41
N ALA A 157 -33.78 -17.24 -3.00
CA ALA A 157 -34.93 -16.73 -3.76
C ALA A 157 -35.99 -16.03 -2.87
N THR A 158 -35.65 -15.74 -1.61
CA THR A 158 -36.52 -15.22 -0.57
C THR A 158 -35.98 -13.95 0.12
N GLY A 159 -34.83 -13.41 -0.29
CA GLY A 159 -34.24 -12.21 0.33
C GLY A 159 -33.57 -11.25 -0.65
N ASN A 160 -33.56 -9.96 -0.29
CA ASN A 160 -32.76 -8.94 -1.00
C ASN A 160 -31.27 -9.26 -0.82
N SER A 161 -30.64 -9.86 -1.82
CA SER A 161 -29.19 -10.10 -1.82
C SER A 161 -28.47 -8.98 -2.58
N VAL A 162 -27.39 -8.48 -1.97
CA VAL A 162 -26.47 -7.52 -2.60
C VAL A 162 -25.18 -8.27 -2.92
N VAL A 163 -24.84 -8.36 -4.21
CA VAL A 163 -23.56 -8.92 -4.66
C VAL A 163 -22.57 -7.78 -4.84
N LEU A 164 -21.48 -7.80 -4.08
CA LEU A 164 -20.40 -6.83 -4.20
C LEU A 164 -19.29 -7.41 -5.09
N ALA A 165 -18.94 -6.68 -6.15
CA ALA A 165 -17.78 -7.00 -6.96
C ALA A 165 -16.58 -6.14 -6.53
N THR A 166 -15.42 -6.77 -6.39
CA THR A 166 -14.18 -6.08 -6.04
C THR A 166 -13.49 -5.61 -7.31
N VAL A 167 -13.10 -4.33 -7.35
CA VAL A 167 -12.34 -3.75 -8.47
C VAL A 167 -11.00 -3.25 -7.96
N ILE A 168 -9.92 -3.80 -8.50
CA ILE A 168 -8.54 -3.40 -8.20
C ILE A 168 -7.98 -2.66 -9.40
N ASN A 169 -7.45 -1.46 -9.17
CA ASN A 169 -6.86 -0.65 -10.22
C ASN A 169 -5.36 -0.45 -9.95
N LEU A 170 -4.52 -0.85 -10.90
CA LEU A 170 -3.08 -0.68 -10.85
C LEU A 170 -2.63 0.32 -11.91
N LYS A 171 -1.65 1.15 -11.60
CA LYS A 171 -1.06 2.05 -12.60
C LYS A 171 -0.22 1.22 -13.58
N LEU A 172 -0.38 1.50 -14.88
CA LEU A 172 0.38 0.90 -15.96
C LEU A 172 1.11 2.02 -16.70
N PHE A 173 2.43 1.98 -16.68
CA PHE A 173 3.26 2.95 -17.37
C PHE A 173 3.97 2.30 -18.56
N TYR A 174 3.85 2.89 -19.74
CA TYR A 174 4.64 2.55 -20.90
C TYR A 174 5.87 3.43 -20.95
N ARG A 175 7.06 2.81 -20.89
CA ARG A 175 8.33 3.51 -20.84
C ARG A 175 9.10 3.29 -22.15
N PRO A 176 9.32 4.35 -22.96
CA PRO A 176 10.17 4.28 -24.14
C PRO A 176 11.58 3.78 -23.80
N LYS A 177 12.22 3.07 -24.74
CA LYS A 177 13.52 2.41 -24.53
C LYS A 177 14.67 3.38 -24.20
N GLU A 178 14.55 4.64 -24.61
CA GLU A 178 15.57 5.67 -24.37
C GLU A 178 15.50 6.22 -22.93
N LEU A 179 14.43 5.90 -22.18
CA LEU A 179 14.29 6.31 -20.79
C LEU A 179 14.93 5.29 -19.84
N THR A 180 15.74 5.80 -18.92
CA THR A 180 16.35 5.04 -17.82
C THR A 180 15.29 4.31 -16.98
N ARG A 181 15.58 3.06 -16.58
CA ARG A 181 14.61 2.17 -15.92
C ARG A 181 14.29 2.52 -14.46
N ASP A 182 15.25 2.99 -13.66
CA ASP A 182 15.07 3.28 -12.22
C ASP A 182 15.32 4.76 -11.92
N PHE A 183 14.82 5.63 -12.79
CA PHE A 183 15.10 7.06 -12.72
C PHE A 183 14.47 7.70 -11.48
N ILE A 184 13.24 7.31 -11.11
CA ILE A 184 12.55 7.92 -9.96
C ILE A 184 13.27 7.59 -8.67
N TYR A 185 13.67 6.33 -8.48
CA TYR A 185 14.45 5.91 -7.32
C TYR A 185 15.79 6.64 -7.19
N ALA A 186 16.49 6.85 -8.31
CA ALA A 186 17.83 7.46 -8.32
C ALA A 186 17.82 9.00 -8.32
N SER A 187 16.68 9.60 -8.64
CA SER A 187 16.57 11.06 -8.73
C SER A 187 16.37 11.68 -7.37
N SER A 188 16.87 12.91 -7.22
CA SER A 188 16.55 13.76 -6.09
C SER A 188 16.02 15.11 -6.57
N SER A 189 15.29 15.79 -5.69
CA SER A 189 14.73 17.13 -5.92
C SER A 189 13.64 17.16 -7.01
N LEU A 190 12.79 16.12 -7.06
CA LEU A 190 11.68 16.01 -8.00
C LEU A 190 10.34 15.77 -7.27
N PRO A 191 9.23 16.36 -7.75
CA PRO A 191 9.16 17.47 -8.70
C PRO A 191 9.69 18.77 -8.08
N ALA A 192 9.95 19.78 -8.91
CA ALA A 192 10.21 21.12 -8.39
C ALA A 192 8.91 21.72 -7.86
N LEU A 193 8.89 22.19 -6.62
CA LEU A 193 7.71 22.79 -6.01
C LEU A 193 7.80 24.32 -6.00
N CYS A 194 6.70 25.01 -6.29
CA CYS A 194 6.63 26.47 -6.14
C CYS A 194 5.21 26.92 -5.81
N LYS A 195 5.08 28.12 -5.27
CA LYS A 195 3.80 28.75 -4.97
C LYS A 195 3.33 29.60 -6.15
N LYS A 196 2.06 29.47 -6.51
CA LYS A 196 1.38 30.44 -7.37
C LYS A 196 0.01 30.73 -6.79
N ASP A 197 -0.26 32.00 -6.50
CA ASP A 197 -1.46 32.42 -5.77
C ASP A 197 -1.59 31.66 -4.43
N ASN A 198 -2.68 30.95 -4.18
CA ASN A 198 -2.87 30.08 -3.01
C ASN A 198 -2.73 28.58 -3.33
N MET A 199 -2.00 28.24 -4.39
CA MET A 199 -1.77 26.86 -4.80
C MET A 199 -0.28 26.51 -4.70
N LEU A 200 -0.02 25.24 -4.37
CA LEU A 200 1.28 24.63 -4.51
C LEU A 200 1.36 23.96 -5.87
N ILE A 201 2.25 24.43 -6.72
CA ILE A 201 2.46 23.90 -8.08
C ILE A 201 3.61 22.91 -8.03
N ALA A 202 3.36 21.68 -8.45
CA ALA A 202 4.39 20.70 -8.68
C ALA A 202 4.75 20.66 -10.16
N LYS A 203 5.98 21.07 -10.50
CA LYS A 203 6.51 21.11 -11.87
C LYS A 203 7.33 19.85 -12.15
N ASN A 204 6.86 19.02 -13.08
CA ASN A 204 7.59 17.87 -13.57
C ASN A 204 8.33 18.21 -14.86
N ASN A 205 9.64 18.37 -14.80
CA ASN A 205 10.47 18.65 -15.97
C ASN A 205 10.99 17.38 -16.66
N THR A 206 10.59 16.21 -16.19
CA THR A 206 11.14 14.92 -16.61
C THR A 206 10.19 14.20 -17.59
N PRO A 207 10.69 13.24 -18.38
CA PRO A 207 9.87 12.45 -19.28
C PRO A 207 9.06 11.33 -18.57
N TYR A 208 9.01 11.33 -17.23
CA TYR A 208 8.38 10.28 -16.41
C TYR A 208 7.11 10.80 -15.74
N TRP A 209 6.16 9.92 -15.46
CA TRP A 209 5.03 10.25 -14.61
C TRP A 209 5.45 10.23 -13.13
N LEU A 210 5.17 11.32 -12.41
CA LEU A 210 5.47 11.40 -10.98
C LEU A 210 4.22 11.12 -10.15
N VAL A 211 4.39 10.37 -9.07
CA VAL A 211 3.30 10.01 -8.16
C VAL A 211 3.76 10.25 -6.73
N PHE A 212 3.11 11.18 -6.04
CA PHE A 212 3.34 11.36 -4.61
C PHE A 212 2.78 10.18 -3.82
N SER A 213 3.59 9.67 -2.88
CA SER A 213 3.08 8.88 -1.76
C SER A 213 2.60 9.81 -0.64
N SER A 214 3.29 10.93 -0.44
CA SER A 214 2.89 11.95 0.52
C SER A 214 3.37 13.31 0.05
N LEU A 215 2.61 14.36 0.35
CA LEU A 215 3.00 15.75 0.15
C LEU A 215 2.40 16.56 1.29
N LYS A 216 3.25 17.32 1.97
CA LYS A 216 2.84 18.18 3.08
C LYS A 216 3.67 19.44 3.11
N THR A 217 3.14 20.43 3.78
CA THR A 217 3.88 21.62 4.20
C THR A 217 3.97 21.63 5.73
N ASP A 218 4.71 22.58 6.30
CA ASP A 218 4.82 22.74 7.76
C ASP A 218 3.47 22.79 8.49
N LYS A 219 2.41 23.21 7.79
CA LYS A 219 1.11 23.52 8.39
C LYS A 219 -0.03 22.62 7.93
N GLU A 220 0.11 21.91 6.81
CA GLU A 220 -1.00 21.18 6.19
C GLU A 220 -0.49 19.96 5.40
N ASN A 221 -1.22 18.84 5.50
CA ASN A 221 -1.01 17.69 4.62
C ASN A 221 -1.95 17.81 3.42
N ILE A 222 -1.45 17.54 2.22
CA ILE A 222 -2.29 17.44 1.03
C ILE A 222 -3.09 16.14 1.12
N GLY A 223 -4.40 16.24 0.95
CA GLY A 223 -5.32 15.11 1.06
C GLY A 223 -5.16 14.10 -0.09
N GLU A 224 -5.43 12.83 0.22
CA GLU A 224 -5.30 11.71 -0.73
C GLU A 224 -6.09 11.93 -2.03
N GLU A 225 -7.26 12.55 -1.95
CA GLU A 225 -8.08 12.93 -3.11
C GLU A 225 -7.27 13.71 -4.16
N GLN A 226 -6.48 14.69 -3.73
CA GLN A 226 -5.63 15.47 -4.63
C GLN A 226 -4.39 14.68 -5.07
N LEU A 227 -3.82 13.86 -4.18
CA LEU A 227 -2.65 13.02 -4.49
C LEU A 227 -2.94 11.87 -5.45
N ARG A 228 -4.21 11.57 -5.72
CA ARG A 228 -4.58 10.64 -6.82
C ARG A 228 -4.12 11.15 -8.18
N HIS A 229 -4.04 12.47 -8.36
CA HIS A 229 -3.50 13.05 -9.58
C HIS A 229 -1.99 12.84 -9.67
N MET A 230 -1.61 12.08 -10.70
CA MET A 230 -0.23 11.92 -11.11
C MET A 230 0.20 13.15 -11.90
N ILE A 231 1.48 13.51 -11.82
CA ILE A 231 2.03 14.66 -12.56
C ILE A 231 2.57 14.13 -13.89
N PRO A 232 1.98 14.52 -15.04
CA PRO A 232 2.42 14.04 -16.35
C PRO A 232 3.83 14.53 -16.70
N PRO A 233 4.53 13.84 -17.62
CA PRO A 233 5.78 14.30 -18.19
C PRO A 233 5.70 15.72 -18.71
N HIS A 234 6.69 16.55 -18.38
CA HIS A 234 6.81 17.95 -18.84
C HIS A 234 5.63 18.86 -18.47
N GLU A 235 4.76 18.45 -17.55
CA GLU A 235 3.60 19.20 -17.12
C GLU A 235 3.70 19.62 -15.65
N SER A 236 2.72 20.38 -15.19
CA SER A 236 2.61 20.80 -13.80
C SER A 236 1.22 20.51 -13.27
N TYR A 237 1.13 20.15 -11.99
CA TYR A 237 -0.15 19.93 -11.33
C TYR A 237 -0.32 20.89 -10.14
N PRO A 238 -1.45 21.63 -10.06
CA PRO A 238 -1.76 22.48 -8.93
C PRO A 238 -2.40 21.68 -7.78
N TYR A 239 -1.89 21.85 -6.58
CA TYR A 239 -2.49 21.38 -5.33
C TYR A 239 -3.08 22.56 -4.56
N GLU A 240 -4.35 22.43 -4.20
CA GLU A 240 -5.05 23.39 -3.36
C GLU A 240 -4.56 23.29 -1.92
N ILE A 241 -4.19 24.44 -1.36
CA ILE A 241 -3.75 24.57 0.03
C ILE A 241 -4.58 25.65 0.70
N LYS A 242 -5.08 25.36 1.91
CA LYS A 242 -5.99 26.27 2.63
C LYS A 242 -5.24 27.37 3.37
N ARG A 243 -3.94 27.18 3.62
CA ARG A 243 -3.10 28.11 4.39
C ARG A 243 -2.05 28.80 3.53
N ASP A 244 -1.67 30.01 3.95
CA ASP A 244 -0.63 30.79 3.26
C ASP A 244 0.72 30.08 3.26
N LEU A 245 1.22 29.77 2.07
CA LEU A 245 2.48 29.09 1.78
C LEU A 245 3.75 29.92 1.98
N ASN A 246 3.64 31.22 2.29
CA ASN A 246 4.80 32.09 2.46
C ASN A 246 5.77 31.56 3.54
N HIS A 247 7.04 31.41 3.16
CA HIS A 247 8.14 30.94 4.02
C HIS A 247 7.94 29.53 4.61
N GLN A 248 7.09 28.70 4.01
CA GLN A 248 6.94 27.30 4.44
C GLN A 248 7.95 26.38 3.75
N GLN A 249 8.30 25.29 4.42
CA GLN A 249 8.94 24.13 3.84
C GLN A 249 7.88 23.12 3.38
N ALA A 250 8.04 22.60 2.17
CA ALA A 250 7.37 21.41 1.70
C ALA A 250 8.23 20.18 2.01
N GLU A 251 7.57 19.08 2.36
CA GLU A 251 8.17 17.76 2.50
C GLU A 251 7.32 16.75 1.74
N TRP A 252 7.97 15.85 0.98
CA TRP A 252 7.26 14.87 0.17
C TRP A 252 8.04 13.58 -0.01
N THR A 253 7.31 12.55 -0.41
CA THR A 253 7.85 11.28 -0.89
C THR A 253 7.13 10.88 -2.17
N LEU A 254 7.85 10.22 -3.07
CA LEU A 254 7.29 9.65 -4.30
C LEU A 254 7.12 8.14 -4.15
N ILE A 255 6.36 7.55 -5.07
CA ILE A 255 6.32 6.11 -5.30
C ILE A 255 7.17 5.82 -6.54
N ASP A 256 8.23 5.03 -6.36
CA ASP A 256 9.16 4.66 -7.42
C ASP A 256 8.60 3.60 -8.38
N GLU A 257 9.43 3.13 -9.32
CA GLU A 257 9.06 2.12 -10.31
C GLU A 257 8.65 0.77 -9.72
N SER A 258 9.28 0.38 -8.61
CA SER A 258 9.02 -0.87 -7.90
C SER A 258 7.81 -0.77 -6.96
N GLY A 259 7.26 0.43 -6.77
CA GLY A 259 6.16 0.69 -5.86
C GLY A 259 6.61 1.00 -4.44
N TRP A 260 7.91 1.20 -4.20
CA TRP A 260 8.44 1.61 -2.90
C TRP A 260 8.36 3.12 -2.72
N ILE A 261 8.31 3.55 -1.47
CA ILE A 261 8.33 4.97 -1.10
C ILE A 261 9.78 5.45 -1.16
N THR A 262 10.03 6.52 -1.92
CA THR A 262 11.36 7.13 -2.00
C THR A 262 11.76 7.79 -0.67
N PRO A 263 13.05 8.07 -0.44
CA PRO A 263 13.47 8.93 0.65
C PRO A 263 12.72 10.28 0.63
N SER A 264 12.49 10.82 1.83
CA SER A 264 11.80 12.10 2.00
C SER A 264 12.65 13.26 1.48
N GLU A 265 12.04 14.09 0.64
CA GLU A 265 12.63 15.32 0.12
C GLU A 265 12.03 16.55 0.77
N LYS A 266 12.81 17.62 0.83
CA LYS A 266 12.41 18.89 1.44
C LYS A 266 12.85 20.07 0.62
N GLN A 267 11.97 21.06 0.50
CA GLN A 267 12.27 22.30 -0.20
C GLN A 267 11.56 23.47 0.46
N THR A 268 12.26 24.60 0.60
CA THR A 268 11.62 25.87 0.93
C THR A 268 10.80 26.33 -0.28
N ILE A 269 9.52 26.63 -0.05
CA ILE A 269 8.61 27.05 -1.11
C ILE A 269 8.87 28.51 -1.44
N SER A 270 9.18 28.78 -2.70
CA SER A 270 9.25 30.13 -3.28
C SER A 270 8.16 30.33 -4.33
N ASP A 271 7.94 31.57 -4.75
CA ASP A 271 7.03 31.85 -5.86
C ASP A 271 7.50 31.16 -7.15
N CYS A 272 6.55 30.78 -7.99
CA CYS A 272 6.83 30.20 -9.30
C CYS A 272 7.42 31.28 -10.21
N ASN A 273 8.66 31.07 -10.64
CA ASN A 273 9.22 31.73 -11.83
C ASN A 273 8.48 31.29 -13.09
#